data_AF-A0A1D3H2A5-F1
#
_entry.id   AF-A0A1D3H2A5-F1
#
_cell.length_a   1.000
_cell.length_b   1.000
_cell.length_c   1.000
_cell.angle_alpha   90.00
_cell.angle_beta   90.00
_cell.angle_gamma   90.00
#
_symmetry.space_group_name_H-M   'P 1'
#
loop_
_entity.id
_entity.type
_entity.pdbx_description
1 polymer ?
#
loop_
_entity_poly.entity_id
_entity_poly.type
_entity_poly.pdbx_seq_one_letter_code
_entity_poly.pdbx_strand_id
1 'polypeptide(L)' 'MAGDRARLKVMHSEHSRRRSVVEIISSDVFNRNEARDYVESRYHSSMDFAVDELEIQHRFFHILTPQQQQMWLSSCLK' A
#
# COMPACT_ATOMS: atom_id res chain seq x y z
N MET A 1 -25.48 4.33 2.36
CA MET A 1 -25.28 3.92 0.95
C MET A 1 -23.88 4.26 0.38
N ALA A 2 -22.88 4.65 1.19
CA ALA A 2 -21.50 4.89 0.72
C ALA A 2 -20.62 3.62 0.68
N GLY A 3 -20.87 2.66 1.59
CA GLY A 3 -20.11 1.41 1.69
C GLY A 3 -20.22 0.49 0.48
N ASP A 4 -21.39 0.42 -0.17
CA ASP A 4 -21.59 -0.41 -1.37
C ASP A 4 -20.80 0.10 -2.58
N ARG A 5 -20.72 1.42 -2.76
CA ARG A 5 -19.93 2.02 -3.85
C ARG A 5 -18.42 1.81 -3.65
N ALA A 6 -17.94 1.87 -2.42
CA ALA A 6 -16.55 1.58 -2.09
C ALA A 6 -16.21 0.11 -2.36
N ARG A 7 -17.10 -0.81 -1.96
CA ARG A 7 -16.94 -2.25 -2.22
C ARG A 7 -16.92 -2.60 -3.71
N LEU A 8 -17.83 -2.01 -4.49
CA LEU A 8 -17.87 -2.20 -5.94
C LEU A 8 -16.60 -1.69 -6.63
N LYS A 9 -16.05 -0.54 -6.19
CA LYS A 9 -14.76 -0.04 -6.69
C LYS A 9 -13.61 -0.98 -6.38
N VAL A 10 -13.54 -1.53 -5.16
CA VAL A 10 -12.50 -2.50 -4.76
C VAL A 10 -12.60 -3.77 -5.62
N MET A 11 -13.80 -4.33 -5.80
CA MET A 11 -14.00 -5.51 -6.64
C MET A 11 -13.62 -5.27 -8.11
N HIS A 12 -14.01 -4.12 -8.69
CA HIS A 12 -13.61 -3.76 -10.05
C HIS A 12 -12.10 -3.59 -10.20
N SER A 13 -11.43 -2.99 -9.21
CA SER A 13 -9.98 -2.86 -9.20
C SER A 13 -9.29 -4.23 -9.11
N GLU A 14 -9.78 -5.14 -8.27
CA GLU A 14 -9.25 -6.49 -8.11
C GLU A 14 -9.41 -7.34 -9.38
N HIS A 15 -10.56 -7.26 -10.06
CA HIS A 15 -10.76 -7.95 -11.33
C HIS A 15 -9.84 -7.42 -12.45
N SER A 16 -9.66 -6.10 -12.52
CA SER A 16 -8.75 -5.50 -13.50
C SER A 16 -7.30 -5.93 -13.22
N ARG A 17 -6.89 -5.98 -11.95
CA ARG A 17 -5.57 -6.45 -11.53
C ARG A 17 -5.32 -7.91 -11.89
N ARG A 18 -6.28 -8.79 -11.62
CA ARG A 18 -6.17 -10.22 -11.96
C ARG A 18 -5.97 -10.42 -13.45
N ARG A 19 -6.67 -9.64 -14.28
CA ARG A 19 -6.52 -9.68 -15.73
C ARG A 19 -5.11 -9.31 -16.17
N SER A 20 -4.57 -8.18 -15.70
CA SER A 20 -3.22 -7.72 -16.07
C SER A 20 -2.13 -8.71 -15.64
N VAL A 21 -2.26 -9.36 -14.47
CA VAL A 21 -1.31 -10.42 -14.08
C VAL A 21 -1.39 -11.61 -15.02
N VAL A 22 -2.61 -12.05 -15.35
CA VAL A 22 -2.82 -13.18 -16.26
C VAL A 22 -2.23 -12.88 -17.64
N GLU A 23 -2.39 -11.67 -18.16
CA GLU A 23 -1.79 -11.22 -19.42
C GLU A 23 -0.26 -11.32 -19.37
N ILE A 24 0.38 -10.80 -18.32
CA ILE A 24 1.85 -10.83 -18.17
C ILE A 24 2.39 -12.27 -18.09
N ILE A 25 1.74 -13.16 -17.32
CA ILE A 25 2.22 -14.53 -17.12
C ILE A 25 1.89 -15.48 -18.28
N SER A 26 0.88 -15.15 -19.08
CA SER A 26 0.44 -15.97 -20.23
C SER A 26 1.11 -15.56 -21.54
N SER A 27 1.86 -14.46 -21.57
CA SER A 27 2.63 -14.02 -22.73
C SER A 27 3.68 -15.05 -23.17
N ASP A 28 3.82 -15.25 -24.48
CA ASP A 28 4.81 -16.15 -25.08
C ASP A 28 6.26 -15.76 -24.72
N VAL A 29 6.52 -14.47 -24.49
CA VAL A 29 7.81 -13.93 -24.04
C VAL A 29 7.58 -13.01 -22.84
N PHE A 30 8.35 -13.19 -21.78
CA PHE A 30 8.22 -12.38 -20.58
C PHE A 30 8.69 -10.93 -20.81
N ASN A 31 7.75 -9.99 -20.71
CA ASN A 31 8.03 -8.56 -20.80
C ASN A 31 8.35 -7.98 -19.41
N ARG A 32 9.63 -7.73 -19.16
CA ARG A 32 10.09 -7.21 -17.86
C ARG A 32 9.59 -5.80 -17.55
N ASN A 33 9.39 -4.97 -18.57
CA ASN A 33 8.93 -3.59 -18.38
C ASN A 33 7.45 -3.59 -17.95
N GLU A 34 6.62 -4.39 -18.61
CA GLU A 34 5.20 -4.54 -18.26
C GLU A 34 5.00 -5.13 -16.85
N ALA A 35 5.83 -6.12 -16.49
CA ALA A 35 5.84 -6.65 -15.13
C ALA A 35 6.23 -5.60 -14.08
N ARG A 36 7.22 -4.75 -14.39
CA ARG A 36 7.62 -3.63 -13.53
C ARG A 36 6.47 -2.64 -13.38
N ASP A 37 5.86 -2.20 -14.47
CA ASP A 37 4.76 -1.22 -14.44
C ASP A 37 3.57 -1.74 -13.61
N TYR A 38 3.23 -3.02 -13.75
CA TYR A 38 2.20 -3.67 -12.92
C TYR A 38 2.56 -3.67 -11.42
N VAL A 39 3.81 -3.99 -11.08
CA VAL A 39 4.28 -4.02 -9.69
C VAL A 39 4.32 -2.60 -9.10
N GLU A 40 4.84 -1.63 -9.86
CA GLU A 40 4.85 -0.22 -9.45
C GLU A 40 3.43 0.27 -9.22
N SER A 41 2.51 0.11 -10.18
CA SER A 41 1.10 0.46 -10.00
C SER A 41 0.46 -0.26 -8.80
N ARG A 42 0.81 -1.54 -8.56
CA ARG A 42 0.29 -2.33 -7.44
C ARG A 42 0.66 -1.75 -6.09
N TYR A 43 1.92 -1.38 -5.91
CA TYR A 43 2.47 -1.05 -4.60
C TYR A 43 2.62 0.45 -4.37
N HIS A 44 2.69 1.27 -5.41
CA HIS A 44 2.95 2.71 -5.30
C HIS A 44 2.00 3.40 -4.31
N SER A 45 0.68 3.25 -4.49
CA SER A 45 -0.28 3.86 -3.56
C SER A 45 -0.20 3.31 -2.13
N SER A 46 0.19 2.05 -1.96
CA SER A 46 0.38 1.46 -0.62
C SER A 46 1.70 1.90 0.02
N MET A 47 2.73 2.16 -0.79
CA MET A 47 4.01 2.68 -0.35
C MET A 47 3.87 4.13 0.07
N ASP A 48 3.19 4.96 -0.72
CA ASP A 48 2.90 6.36 -0.37
C ASP A 48 2.12 6.43 0.94
N PHE A 49 1.09 5.60 1.10
CA PHE A 49 0.35 5.52 2.37
C PHE A 49 1.25 5.13 3.56
N ALA A 50 2.12 4.14 3.39
CA ALA A 50 3.04 3.73 4.46
C ALA A 50 4.07 4.83 4.79
N VAL A 51 4.52 5.59 3.79
CA VAL A 51 5.40 6.74 3.99
C VAL A 51 4.68 7.85 4.74
N ASP A 52 3.45 8.18 4.34
CA ASP A 52 2.61 9.18 5.01
C ASP A 52 2.34 8.78 6.47
N GLU A 53 2.04 7.51 6.71
CA GLU A 53 1.86 6.97 8.06
C GLU A 53 3.14 7.13 8.89
N LEU A 54 4.30 6.77 8.35
CA LEU A 54 5.59 6.96 9.04
C LEU A 54 5.89 8.43 9.32
N GLU A 55 5.57 9.34 8.39
CA GLU A 55 5.73 10.78 8.58
C GLU A 55 4.85 11.29 9.73
N ILE A 56 3.61 10.82 9.82
CA ILE A 56 2.69 11.13 10.92
C ILE A 56 3.23 10.58 12.25
N GLN A 57 3.67 9.31 12.27
CA GLN A 57 4.27 8.70 13.46
C GLN A 57 5.51 9.47 13.93
N HIS A 58 6.37 9.90 13.01
CA HIS A 58 7.55 10.72 13.29
C HIS A 58 7.16 12.05 13.94
N ARG A 59 6.16 12.75 13.40
CA ARG A 59 5.66 14.01 13.97
C ARG A 59 5.11 13.82 15.38
N PHE A 60 4.31 12.77 15.62
CA PHE A 60 3.77 12.48 16.95
C PHE A 60 4.88 12.18 17.96
N PHE A 61 5.84 11.35 17.57
CA PHE A 61 6.93 10.94 18.45
C PHE A 61 7.74 12.14 19.01
N HIS A 62 7.92 13.19 18.21
CA HIS A 62 8.65 14.39 18.61
C HIS A 62 7.88 15.33 19.55
N ILE A 63 6.56 15.16 19.68
CA ILE A 63 5.73 15.91 20.62
C ILE A 63 5.74 15.24 22.01
N LEU A 64 6.09 13.95 22.06
CA LEU A 64 6.09 13.16 23.28
C LEU A 64 7.25 13.54 24.21
N THR A 65 7.00 13.41 25.51
CA THR A 65 8.06 13.44 26.53
C THR A 65 8.97 12.21 26.42
N PRO A 66 10.21 12.25 26.97
CA PRO A 66 11.12 11.10 26.92
C PRO A 66 10.53 9.81 27.48
N GLN A 67 9.73 9.88 28.55
CA GLN A 67 9.05 8.70 29.11
C GLN A 67 7.99 8.15 28.16
N GLN A 68 7.19 9.02 27.54
CA GLN A 68 6.17 8.62 26.57
C GLN A 68 6.79 8.05 25.29
N GLN A 69 7.95 8.55 24.86
CA GLN A 69 8.71 7.98 23.76
C GLN A 69 9.12 6.54 24.05
N GLN A 70 9.65 6.25 25.25
CA GLN A 70 9.98 4.88 25.66
C GLN A 70 8.74 3.96 25.64
N MET A 71 7.59 4.44 26.11
CA MET A 71 6.34 3.69 26.01
C MET A 71 5.92 3.45 24.55
N TRP A 72 6.01 4.47 23.69
CA TRP A 72 5.70 4.38 22.27
C TRP A 72 6.56 3.31 21.58
N LEU A 73 7.87 3.32 21.80
CA LEU A 73 8.79 2.31 21.23
C LEU A 73 8.43 0.88 21.68
N SER A 74 7.97 0.72 22.93
CA SER A 74 7.63 -0.61 23.48
C SER A 74 6.26 -1.15 23.03
N SER A 75 5.35 -0.27 22.56
CA SER A 75 3.93 -0.58 22.35
C SER A 75 3.45 -0.39 20.91
N CYS A 76 4.02 0.55 20.16
CA CYS A 76 3.52 0.98 18.85
C CYS A 76 4.42 0.55 17.68
N LEU A 77 5.61 0.00 17.94
CA LEU A 77 6.54 -0.48 16.91
C LEU A 77 6.68 -2.02 16.87
N LYS A 78 5.70 -2.75 17.42
CA LYS A 78 5.68 -4.22 17.42
C LYS A 78 4.85 -4.79 16.27
#